data_AF-A0A4R6ZEZ0-F1
#
_entry.id   AF-A0A4R6ZEZ0-F1
#
_cell.length_a   1.000
_cell.length_b   1.000
_cell.length_c   1.000
_cell.angle_alpha   90.00
_cell.angle_beta   90.00
_cell.angle_gamma   90.00
#
_symmetry.space_group_name_H-M   'P 1'
#
loop_
_entity.id
_entity.type
_entity.pdbx_description
1 polymer ?
#
loop_
_entity_poly.entity_id
_entity_poly.type
_entity_poly.pdbx_seq_one_letter_code
_entity_poly.pdbx_strand_id
1 'polypeptide(L)'
;MNNKNRRSYAYKFLLVIALLVGSVSAVQPSVYAKSVPYMDRYDINSYTGKRTRVSSKSRSVPNNAYWAYTTTNVIKNGWNYTRYISIFHYYDGKTKKYYH
;
A
#
# COMPACT_ATOMS: atom_id res chain seq x y z
N MET A 1 7.86 -53.67 -8.72
CA MET A 1 7.62 -52.40 -9.47
C MET A 1 8.76 -52.15 -10.43
N ASN A 2 8.52 -52.21 -11.74
CA ASN A 2 9.55 -52.09 -12.77
C ASN A 2 10.30 -50.74 -12.69
N ASN A 3 11.63 -50.76 -12.78
CA ASN A 3 12.50 -49.58 -12.65
C ASN A 3 12.16 -48.44 -13.64
N LYS A 4 11.57 -48.77 -14.81
CA LYS A 4 11.03 -47.78 -15.78
C LYS A 4 9.92 -46.90 -15.19
N ASN A 5 9.02 -47.48 -14.38
CA ASN A 5 7.89 -46.75 -13.81
C ASN A 5 8.36 -45.80 -12.71
N ARG A 6 9.31 -46.22 -11.85
CA ARG A 6 9.91 -45.37 -10.81
C ARG A 6 10.57 -44.11 -11.39
N ARG A 7 11.32 -44.24 -12.49
CA ARG A 7 11.93 -43.08 -13.16
C ARG A 7 10.88 -42.12 -13.72
N SER A 8 9.82 -42.64 -14.34
CA SER A 8 8.71 -41.81 -14.87
C SER A 8 7.98 -41.01 -13.78
N TYR A 9 7.69 -41.62 -12.63
CA TYR A 9 7.10 -40.91 -11.49
C TYR A 9 8.04 -39.85 -10.91
N ALA A 10 9.35 -40.13 -10.84
CA ALA A 10 10.34 -39.15 -10.37
C ALA A 10 10.41 -37.91 -11.29
N TYR A 11 10.39 -38.10 -12.62
CA TYR A 11 10.36 -36.98 -13.56
C TYR A 11 9.08 -36.15 -13.45
N LYS A 12 7.91 -36.82 -13.31
CA LYS A 12 6.63 -36.12 -13.11
C LYS A 12 6.63 -35.31 -11.81
N PHE A 13 7.21 -35.86 -10.74
CA PHE A 13 7.32 -35.18 -9.45
C PHE A 13 8.24 -33.95 -9.52
N LEU A 14 9.41 -34.07 -10.16
CA LEU A 14 10.31 -32.94 -10.39
C LEU A 14 9.65 -31.84 -11.22
N LEU A 15 8.85 -32.21 -12.23
CA LEU A 15 8.13 -31.26 -13.07
C LEU A 15 7.05 -30.51 -12.28
N VAL A 16 6.33 -31.19 -11.38
CA VAL A 16 5.37 -30.55 -10.46
C VAL A 16 6.08 -29.58 -9.51
N ILE A 17 7.24 -29.95 -8.96
CA ILE A 17 8.04 -29.06 -8.11
C ILE A 17 8.49 -27.83 -8.89
N ALA A 18 9.01 -28.00 -10.11
CA ALA A 18 9.43 -26.89 -10.95
C ALA A 18 8.25 -25.95 -11.27
N LEU A 19 7.07 -26.50 -11.53
CA LEU A 19 5.86 -25.72 -11.76
C LEU A 19 5.43 -24.93 -10.52
N LEU A 20 5.50 -25.55 -9.33
CA LEU A 20 5.19 -24.90 -8.06
C LEU A 20 6.16 -23.77 -7.73
N VAL A 21 7.47 -23.99 -7.91
CA VAL A 21 8.50 -22.96 -7.70
C VAL A 21 8.33 -21.79 -8.69
N GLY A 22 8.04 -22.08 -9.96
CA GLY A 22 7.71 -21.07 -10.96
C GLY A 22 6.46 -20.25 -10.60
N SER A 23 5.44 -20.92 -10.05
CA SER A 23 4.19 -20.27 -9.63
C SER A 23 4.41 -19.37 -8.42
N VAL A 24 5.17 -19.81 -7.41
CA VAL A 24 5.47 -19.01 -6.21
C VAL A 24 6.34 -17.80 -6.55
N SER A 25 7.33 -17.95 -7.44
CA SER A 25 8.21 -16.86 -7.84
C SER A 25 7.51 -15.80 -8.72
N ALA A 26 6.55 -16.21 -9.57
CA ALA A 26 5.76 -15.27 -10.37
C ALA A 26 4.78 -14.42 -9.53
N VAL A 27 4.37 -14.90 -8.35
CA VAL A 27 3.34 -14.25 -7.51
C VAL A 27 3.91 -13.17 -6.56
N GLN A 28 5.23 -13.10 -6.35
CA GLN A 28 5.80 -12.21 -5.32
C GLN A 28 6.57 -10.98 -5.85
N PRO A 29 5.85 -9.92 -6.28
CA PRO A 29 6.34 -8.56 -6.08
C PRO A 29 5.60 -7.80 -4.97
N SER A 30 4.51 -8.35 -4.42
CA SER A 30 3.49 -7.59 -3.65
C SER A 30 3.31 -7.97 -2.18
N VAL A 31 4.12 -8.90 -1.63
CA VAL A 31 3.87 -9.46 -0.28
C VAL A 31 4.16 -8.48 0.86
N TYR A 32 4.92 -7.42 0.62
CA TYR A 32 5.21 -6.41 1.63
C TYR A 32 4.52 -5.09 1.28
N ALA A 33 3.24 -4.99 1.62
CA ALA A 33 2.54 -3.72 1.67
C ALA A 33 2.51 -3.21 3.13
N LYS A 34 2.77 -1.93 3.33
CA LYS A 34 2.63 -1.24 4.62
C LYS A 34 1.40 -0.34 4.60
N SER A 35 0.74 -0.22 5.75
CA SER A 35 -0.38 0.71 5.92
C SER A 35 0.15 2.10 6.26
N VAL A 36 -0.25 3.10 5.48
CA VAL A 36 0.16 4.50 5.66
C VAL A 36 -1.07 5.42 5.66
N PRO A 37 -1.04 6.55 6.39
CA PRO A 37 -2.11 7.54 6.31
C PRO A 37 -2.11 8.19 4.92
N TYR A 38 -3.25 8.23 4.24
CA TYR A 38 -3.38 8.93 2.94
C TYR A 38 -4.27 10.16 3.00
N MET A 39 -5.11 10.27 4.03
CA MET A 39 -6.03 11.38 4.17
C MET A 39 -6.25 11.70 5.65
N ASP A 40 -6.08 12.97 6.02
CA ASP A 40 -6.36 13.48 7.37
C ASP A 40 -7.23 14.73 7.27
N ARG A 41 -8.32 14.76 8.04
CA ARG A 41 -9.21 15.91 8.17
C ARG A 41 -8.99 16.52 9.54
N TYR A 42 -8.82 17.83 9.57
CA TYR A 42 -8.67 18.57 10.82
C TYR A 42 -9.34 19.94 10.73
N ASP A 43 -9.76 20.41 11.89
CA ASP A 43 -10.36 21.73 12.07
C ASP A 43 -9.32 22.64 12.75
N ILE A 44 -9.22 23.88 12.28
CA ILE A 44 -8.52 24.95 13.00
C ILE A 44 -9.57 25.89 13.56
N ASN A 45 -9.55 26.10 14.87
CA ASN A 45 -10.44 27.06 15.51
C ASN A 45 -10.06 28.50 15.10
N SER A 46 -11.04 29.28 14.63
CA SER A 46 -10.79 30.62 14.10
C SER A 46 -10.37 31.64 15.17
N TYR A 47 -10.69 31.39 16.44
CA TYR A 47 -10.36 32.27 17.57
C TYR A 47 -9.07 31.88 18.27
N THR A 48 -8.88 30.59 18.53
CA THR A 48 -7.75 30.09 19.34
C THR A 48 -6.59 29.55 18.50
N GLY A 49 -6.79 29.37 17.18
CA GLY A 49 -5.81 28.73 16.30
C GLY A 49 -5.58 27.23 16.59
N LYS A 50 -6.27 26.66 17.58
CA LYS A 50 -6.07 25.26 17.99
C LYS A 50 -6.51 24.31 16.87
N ARG A 51 -5.61 23.39 16.51
CA ARG A 51 -5.88 22.30 15.55
C ARG A 51 -6.49 21.10 16.27
N THR A 52 -7.59 20.60 15.73
CA THR A 52 -8.29 19.41 16.23
C THR A 52 -8.46 18.41 15.08
N ARG A 53 -8.01 17.17 15.28
CA ARG A 53 -8.17 16.11 14.29
C ARG A 53 -9.63 15.63 14.27
N VAL A 54 -10.22 15.54 13.08
CA VAL A 54 -11.61 15.12 12.86
C VAL A 54 -11.66 13.65 12.46
N SER A 55 -10.89 13.27 11.43
CA SER A 55 -10.84 11.89 10.97
C SER A 55 -9.59 11.63 10.15
N SER A 56 -9.20 10.36 10.05
CA SER A 56 -8.07 9.92 9.25
C SER A 56 -8.41 8.64 8.52
N LYS A 57 -7.84 8.47 7.33
CA LYS A 57 -7.90 7.23 6.57
C LYS A 57 -6.50 6.75 6.23
N SER A 58 -6.36 5.43 6.21
CA SER A 58 -5.12 4.75 5.85
C SER A 58 -5.33 3.89 4.60
N ARG A 59 -4.24 3.63 3.88
CA ARG A 59 -4.20 2.78 2.70
C ARG A 59 -2.96 1.89 2.75
N SER A 60 -3.01 0.79 2.03
CA SER A 60 -1.83 -0.04 1.79
C SER A 60 -1.02 0.53 0.63
N VAL A 61 0.29 0.66 0.83
CA VAL A 61 1.29 0.99 -0.20
C VAL A 61 2.43 -0.03 -0.16
N PRO A 62 3.16 -0.26 -1.26
CA PRO A 62 4.37 -1.08 -1.21
C PRO A 62 5.37 -0.60 -0.15
N ASN A 63 6.12 -1.52 0.44
CA ASN A 63 7.04 -1.18 1.54
C ASN A 63 8.13 -0.17 1.13
N ASN A 64 8.54 -0.23 -0.14
CA ASN A 64 9.50 0.68 -0.77
C ASN A 64 8.89 2.03 -1.20
N ALA A 65 7.58 2.23 -1.05
CA ALA A 65 6.97 3.53 -1.25
C ALA A 65 7.35 4.46 -0.10
N TYR A 66 7.74 5.70 -0.42
CA TYR A 66 8.07 6.74 0.55
C TYR A 66 7.15 7.94 0.38
N TRP A 67 7.01 8.74 1.44
CA TRP A 67 6.22 9.96 1.40
C TRP A 67 6.87 10.97 0.44
N ALA A 68 6.11 11.45 -0.55
CA ALA A 68 6.61 12.36 -1.56
C ALA A 68 6.23 13.81 -1.25
N TYR A 69 4.94 14.08 -1.07
CA TYR A 69 4.42 15.40 -0.74
C TYR A 69 3.01 15.31 -0.15
N THR A 70 2.52 16.44 0.38
CA THR A 70 1.18 16.54 0.96
C THR A 70 0.45 17.70 0.29
N THR A 71 -0.81 17.48 -0.11
CA THR A 71 -1.69 18.55 -0.57
C THR A 71 -2.71 18.86 0.52
N THR A 72 -2.91 20.14 0.82
CA THR A 72 -3.84 20.57 1.87
C THR A 72 -4.82 21.56 1.28
N ASN A 73 -6.12 21.27 1.42
CA ASN A 73 -7.19 22.12 0.91
C ASN A 73 -8.21 22.43 2.01
N VAL A 74 -8.81 23.61 1.93
CA VAL A 74 -9.98 23.96 2.73
C VAL A 74 -11.20 23.25 2.14
N ILE A 75 -11.97 22.55 2.96
CA ILE A 75 -13.18 21.83 2.52
C ILE A 75 -14.47 22.37 3.13
N LYS A 76 -14.39 23.12 4.24
CA LYS A 76 -15.56 23.75 4.85
C LYS A 76 -15.13 24.90 5.76
N ASN A 77 -15.88 26.00 5.71
CA ASN A 77 -15.78 27.08 6.70
C ASN A 77 -17.04 27.03 7.58
N GLY A 78 -16.84 26.98 8.90
CA GLY A 78 -17.86 27.11 9.92
C GLY A 78 -17.72 28.44 10.66
N TRP A 79 -18.64 28.70 11.60
CA TRP A 79 -18.64 29.96 12.34
C TRP A 79 -17.39 30.14 13.22
N ASN A 80 -16.86 29.06 13.79
CA ASN A 80 -15.71 29.06 14.69
C ASN A 80 -14.60 28.09 14.29
N TYR A 81 -14.68 27.48 13.11
CA TYR A 81 -13.63 26.60 12.60
C TYR A 81 -13.50 26.68 11.08
N THR A 82 -12.27 26.46 10.60
CA THR A 82 -12.00 26.14 9.20
C THR A 82 -11.54 24.70 9.12
N ARG A 83 -12.23 23.90 8.29
CA ARG A 83 -11.92 22.49 8.07
C ARG A 83 -11.00 22.33 6.88
N TYR A 84 -9.90 21.66 7.11
CA TYR A 84 -8.91 21.29 6.11
C TYR A 84 -8.94 19.78 5.85
N ILE A 85 -8.55 19.41 4.64
CA ILE A 85 -8.19 18.05 4.27
C ILE A 85 -6.73 18.05 3.81
N SER A 86 -5.91 17.21 4.42
CA SER A 86 -4.57 16.89 3.93
C SER A 86 -4.59 15.52 3.27
N ILE A 87 -4.10 15.45 2.03
CA ILE A 87 -3.91 14.21 1.27
C ILE A 87 -2.41 13.96 1.17
N PHE A 88 -1.98 12.77 1.59
CA PHE A 88 -0.57 12.38 1.61
C PHE A 88 -0.27 11.52 0.38
N HIS A 89 0.67 11.96 -0.44
CA HIS A 89 1.08 11.28 -1.65
C HIS A 89 2.35 10.48 -1.40
N TYR A 90 2.36 9.22 -1.82
CA TYR A 90 3.52 8.32 -1.71
C TYR A 90 4.04 7.96 -3.08
N TYR A 91 5.35 7.81 -3.20
CA TYR A 91 6.01 7.43 -4.44
C TYR A 91 6.81 6.14 -4.25
N ASP A 92 6.66 5.20 -5.18
CA ASP A 92 7.44 3.98 -5.24
C ASP A 92 8.62 4.14 -6.22
N GLY A 93 9.84 4.15 -5.68
CA GLY A 93 11.06 4.32 -6.45
C GLY A 93 11.38 3.19 -7.43
N LYS A 94 10.83 1.97 -7.22
CA LYS A 94 11.03 0.78 -8.07
C LYS A 94 10.03 0.76 -9.21
N THR A 95 8.75 0.97 -8.94
CA THR A 95 7.70 0.93 -9.97
C THR A 95 7.46 2.28 -10.63
N LYS A 96 8.05 3.36 -10.09
CA LYS A 96 7.86 4.75 -10.52
C LYS A 96 6.39 5.22 -10.44
N LYS A 97 5.58 4.57 -9.57
CA LYS A 97 4.15 4.86 -9.39
C LYS A 97 3.91 5.79 -8.20
N TYR A 98 2.90 6.65 -8.35
CA TYR A 98 2.36 7.47 -7.27
C TYR A 98 1.09 6.84 -6.67
N TYR A 99 0.94 7.02 -5.36
CA TYR A 99 -0.22 6.62 -4.58
C TYR A 99 -0.82 7.89 -3.96
N HIS A 100 -2.02 8.26 -4.40
CA HIS A 100 -2.78 9.44 -3.95
C HIS A 100 -3.92 9.04 -3.00
#